data_AF-A0A1R0GLX1-F1
#
_entry.id   AF-A0A1R0GLX1-F1
#
_cell.length_a   1.000
_cell.length_b   1.000
_cell.length_c   1.000
_cell.angle_alpha   90.00
_cell.angle_beta   90.00
_cell.angle_gamma   90.00
#
_symmetry.space_group_name_H-M   'P 1'
#
loop_
_entity.id
_entity.type
_entity.pdbx_description
1 polymer ?
#
loop_
_entity_poly.entity_id
_entity_poly.type
_entity_poly.pdbx_seq_one_letter_code
_entity_poly.pdbx_strand_id
1 'polypeptide(L)'
;MNQSTRRVLLVGLGNPMHEYSRHNCGKYVIDHLVYSLGYKWKPAPKVNGSLAEGLITLPIKPKSRVPPKPNNKDASLYSDSEPLKQSTEKKSTSPELPVHIQAFFLKSNEFMNNNGKSVRSALKLLSLPISSLIVFHDDMDTLIGKFSLKKGGSPNGHNGVKSIIDCIGSKDFKRIRIGIGRPEGSKANPLAVTSHVLSAFNRSQLVLIDSVSNHIYDAYLHNPPLLGID
;
A
#
# COMPACT_ATOMS: atom_id res chain seq x y z
N MET A 1 1.45 13.31 -25.96
CA MET A 1 1.94 12.02 -25.45
C MET A 1 0.89 11.48 -24.50
N ASN A 2 0.45 10.25 -24.75
CA ASN A 2 -0.68 9.62 -24.05
C ASN A 2 -0.40 9.61 -22.54
N GLN A 3 -1.21 10.29 -21.74
CA GLN A 3 -1.15 10.15 -20.28
C GLN A 3 -1.59 8.72 -19.97
N SER A 4 -0.63 7.80 -19.87
CA SER A 4 -0.94 6.40 -19.58
C SER A 4 -1.55 6.35 -18.18
N THR A 5 -2.87 6.20 -18.10
CA THR A 5 -3.59 5.94 -16.86
C THR A 5 -2.96 4.72 -16.22
N ARG A 6 -2.24 4.92 -15.11
CA ARG A 6 -1.54 3.84 -14.40
C ARG A 6 -2.58 3.00 -13.67
N ARG A 7 -2.44 1.68 -13.71
CA ARG A 7 -3.43 0.74 -13.17
C ARG A 7 -2.83 -0.06 -12.04
N VAL A 8 -3.51 -0.17 -10.90
CA VAL A 8 -3.06 -0.90 -9.70
C VAL A 8 -4.12 -1.87 -9.19
N LEU A 9 -3.69 -3.01 -8.64
CA LEU A 9 -4.55 -3.97 -7.97
C LEU A 9 -4.20 -4.03 -6.48
N LEU A 10 -5.12 -3.58 -5.63
CA LEU A 10 -5.04 -3.63 -4.18
C LEU A 10 -5.82 -4.85 -3.67
N VAL A 11 -5.17 -5.76 -2.96
CA VAL A 11 -5.78 -7.00 -2.46
C VAL A 11 -5.73 -7.08 -0.95
N GLY A 12 -6.89 -7.25 -0.30
CA GLY A 12 -7.00 -7.47 1.13
C GLY A 12 -7.07 -8.95 1.45
N LEU A 13 -6.06 -9.50 2.12
CA LEU A 13 -6.08 -10.90 2.52
C LEU A 13 -7.00 -11.14 3.71
N GLY A 14 -7.66 -12.30 3.69
CA GLY A 14 -8.50 -12.75 4.78
C GLY A 14 -9.19 -14.07 4.47
N ASN A 15 -9.82 -14.64 5.50
CA ASN A 15 -10.55 -15.89 5.49
C ASN A 15 -12.05 -15.61 5.74
N PRO A 16 -12.97 -16.05 4.87
CA PRO A 16 -14.40 -15.86 5.04
C PRO A 16 -14.97 -16.52 6.31
N MET A 17 -14.35 -17.61 6.81
CA MET A 17 -14.84 -18.31 8.01
C MET A 17 -14.51 -17.60 9.33
N HIS A 18 -13.59 -16.64 9.30
CA HIS A 18 -13.10 -15.94 10.49
C HIS A 18 -13.11 -14.43 10.25
N GLU A 19 -14.30 -13.91 9.95
CA GLU A 19 -14.48 -12.52 9.55
C GLU A 19 -13.83 -11.54 10.52
N TYR A 20 -13.96 -11.81 11.83
CA TYR A 20 -13.49 -10.98 12.95
C TYR A 20 -12.02 -11.13 13.35
N SER A 21 -11.26 -11.96 12.64
CA SER A 21 -9.90 -12.32 13.05
C SER A 21 -8.85 -11.28 12.68
N ARG A 22 -7.72 -11.27 13.40
CA ARG A 22 -6.51 -10.51 13.03
C ARG A 22 -6.06 -10.83 11.61
N HIS A 23 -6.24 -12.07 11.17
CA HIS A 23 -5.91 -12.54 9.82
C HIS A 23 -6.75 -11.89 8.70
N ASN A 24 -7.81 -11.16 9.05
CA ASN A 24 -8.64 -10.40 8.13
C ASN A 24 -8.35 -8.91 8.11
N CYS A 25 -7.32 -8.43 8.83
CA CYS A 25 -7.02 -6.99 8.87
C CYS A 25 -6.74 -6.40 7.47
N GLY A 26 -6.20 -7.20 6.55
CA GLY A 26 -6.01 -6.81 5.15
C GLY A 26 -7.34 -6.49 4.45
N LYS A 27 -8.37 -7.34 4.65
CA LYS A 27 -9.73 -7.08 4.16
C LYS A 27 -10.33 -5.84 4.79
N TYR A 28 -10.17 -5.65 6.10
CA TYR A 28 -10.71 -4.48 6.81
C TYR A 28 -10.16 -3.17 6.29
N VAL A 29 -8.84 -3.11 6.12
CA VAL A 29 -8.20 -1.90 5.59
C VAL A 29 -8.70 -1.60 4.18
N ILE A 30 -8.81 -2.61 3.31
CA ILE A 30 -9.35 -2.39 1.96
C ILE A 30 -10.83 -2.01 1.98
N ASP A 31 -11.66 -2.62 2.83
CA ASP A 31 -13.08 -2.27 2.98
C ASP A 31 -13.24 -0.80 3.40
N HIS A 32 -12.45 -0.36 4.38
CA HIS A 32 -12.41 1.04 4.81
C HIS A 32 -11.97 1.96 3.66
N LEU A 33 -10.90 1.62 2.93
CA LEU A 33 -10.42 2.42 1.80
C LEU A 33 -11.49 2.56 0.69
N VAL A 34 -12.13 1.45 0.30
CA VAL A 34 -13.20 1.45 -0.71
C VAL A 34 -14.35 2.34 -0.26
N TYR A 35 -14.75 2.25 1.01
CA TYR A 35 -15.80 3.09 1.59
C TYR A 35 -15.41 4.57 1.63
N SER A 36 -14.22 4.91 2.15
CA SER A 36 -13.73 6.29 2.25
C SER A 36 -13.56 6.97 0.89
N LEU A 37 -13.26 6.18 -0.16
CA LEU A 37 -13.17 6.65 -1.54
C LEU A 37 -14.53 6.76 -2.25
N GLY A 38 -15.63 6.36 -1.60
CA GLY A 38 -16.97 6.39 -2.18
C GLY A 38 -17.22 5.30 -3.24
N TYR A 39 -16.38 4.27 -3.29
CA TYR A 39 -16.53 3.15 -4.22
C TYR A 39 -17.42 2.06 -3.62
N LYS A 40 -17.90 1.16 -4.50
CA LYS A 40 -18.79 0.08 -4.11
C LYS A 40 -18.25 -1.26 -4.60
N TRP A 41 -18.31 -2.25 -3.71
CA TRP A 41 -18.05 -3.64 -4.06
C TRP A 41 -19.11 -4.17 -5.01
N LYS A 42 -18.64 -4.88 -6.03
CA LYS A 42 -19.45 -5.67 -6.95
C LYS A 42 -19.04 -7.13 -6.84
N PRO A 43 -19.98 -8.08 -6.72
CA PRO A 43 -19.66 -9.49 -6.80
C PRO A 43 -18.94 -9.83 -8.11
N ALA A 44 -17.87 -10.62 -8.02
CA ALA A 44 -17.02 -10.98 -9.14
C ALA A 44 -16.75 -12.50 -9.12
N PRO A 45 -17.68 -13.34 -9.64
CA PRO A 45 -17.57 -14.80 -9.56
C PRO A 45 -16.30 -15.35 -10.22
N LYS A 46 -15.82 -14.72 -11.30
CA LYS A 46 -14.59 -15.12 -12.02
C LYS A 46 -13.32 -15.10 -11.16
N VAL A 47 -13.33 -14.34 -10.07
CA VAL A 47 -12.20 -14.25 -9.13
C VAL A 47 -12.55 -14.87 -7.77
N ASN A 48 -13.71 -15.51 -7.64
CA ASN A 48 -14.26 -16.00 -6.38
C ASN A 48 -14.17 -14.95 -5.25
N GLY A 49 -14.81 -13.80 -5.47
CA GLY A 49 -14.73 -12.67 -4.55
C GLY A 49 -15.55 -11.47 -5.02
N SER A 50 -15.17 -10.29 -4.56
CA SER A 50 -15.74 -9.01 -4.95
C SER A 50 -14.65 -8.08 -5.47
N LEU A 51 -15.02 -7.26 -6.44
CA LEU A 51 -14.17 -6.20 -7.00
C LEU A 51 -14.80 -4.83 -6.77
N ALA A 52 -13.99 -3.83 -6.48
CA ALA A 52 -14.35 -2.42 -6.61
C ALA A 52 -13.36 -1.75 -7.55
N GLU A 53 -13.80 -0.69 -8.23
CA GLU A 53 -13.00 0.05 -9.19
C GLU A 53 -13.22 1.55 -9.01
N GLY A 54 -12.16 2.32 -9.17
CA GLY A 54 -12.24 3.78 -9.21
C GLY A 54 -10.94 4.44 -9.61
N LEU A 55 -10.90 5.77 -9.47
CA LEU A 55 -9.75 6.62 -9.82
C LEU A 55 -9.19 7.32 -8.57
N ILE A 56 -7.96 6.99 -8.22
CA ILE A 56 -7.20 7.71 -7.21
C ILE A 56 -6.51 8.89 -7.90
N THR A 57 -6.82 10.11 -7.48
CA THR A 57 -6.22 11.33 -8.01
C THR A 57 -5.15 11.82 -7.05
N LEU A 58 -3.91 11.89 -7.53
CA LEU A 58 -2.79 12.36 -6.73
C LEU A 58 -2.75 13.89 -6.73
N PRO A 59 -2.56 14.52 -5.57
CA PRO A 59 -2.35 15.95 -5.51
C PRO A 59 -1.04 16.32 -6.21
N ILE A 60 -1.06 17.42 -6.97
CA ILE A 60 0.15 17.98 -7.56
C ILE A 60 1.02 18.48 -6.40
N LYS A 61 2.20 17.89 -6.19
CA LYS A 61 3.12 18.41 -5.16
C LYS A 61 3.52 19.83 -5.58
N PRO A 62 3.31 20.86 -4.73
CA PRO A 62 3.91 22.16 -5.01
C PRO A 62 5.42 21.97 -5.05
N LYS A 63 6.08 22.52 -6.08
CA LYS A 63 7.55 22.53 -6.12
C LYS A 63 8.05 23.09 -4.80
N SER A 64 8.75 22.26 -4.03
CA SER A 64 9.52 22.72 -2.89
C SER A 64 10.37 23.90 -3.37
N ARG A 65 10.06 25.11 -2.90
CA ARG A 65 11.07 26.16 -2.84
C ARG A 65 12.10 25.61 -1.87
N VAL A 66 13.21 25.12 -2.38
CA VAL A 66 14.40 24.91 -1.54
C VAL A 66 14.71 26.29 -0.97
N PRO A 67 14.56 26.53 0.34
CA PRO A 67 15.03 27.78 0.92
C PRO A 67 16.52 27.90 0.57
N PRO A 68 17.00 29.06 0.10
CA PRO A 68 18.42 29.22 -0.19
C PRO A 68 19.20 28.78 1.04
N LYS A 69 20.19 27.89 0.86
CA LYS A 69 21.10 27.49 1.94
C LYS A 69 21.60 28.77 2.62
N PRO A 70 21.55 28.89 3.96
CA PRO A 70 22.19 30.01 4.62
C PRO A 70 23.67 30.02 4.23
N ASN A 71 24.11 31.12 3.60
CA ASN A 71 25.51 31.32 3.29
C ASN A 71 26.27 31.48 4.61
N ASN A 72 27.04 30.46 4.99
CA ASN A 72 28.10 30.64 5.98
C ASN A 72 29.20 31.48 5.33
N LYS A 73 29.20 32.78 5.61
CA LYS A 73 30.35 33.67 5.40
C LYS A 73 30.44 34.70 6.53
N ASP A 74 30.83 34.23 7.70
CA ASP A 74 31.76 34.96 8.55
C ASP A 74 33.13 34.31 8.39
N ALA A 75 33.90 34.81 7.43
CA ALA A 75 35.36 34.69 7.37
C ALA A 75 35.87 35.64 6.27
N SER A 76 36.07 36.89 6.70
CA SER A 76 37.02 37.91 6.25
C SER A 76 37.86 37.72 4.96
N LEU A 77 38.02 38.85 4.26
CA LEU A 77 39.13 39.31 3.39
C LEU A 77 39.06 39.01 1.88
N TYR A 78 39.42 40.07 1.14
CA TYR A 78 39.69 40.24 -0.30
C TYR A 78 38.64 40.96 -1.17
N SER A 79 39.24 41.83 -1.98
CA SER A 79 38.80 43.04 -2.68
C SER A 79 38.25 42.81 -4.09
N ASP A 80 37.53 43.83 -4.58
CA ASP A 80 37.34 44.28 -5.97
C ASP A 80 37.33 43.25 -7.12
N SER A 81 36.15 43.01 -7.70
CA SER A 81 35.92 42.92 -9.17
C SER A 81 34.41 42.81 -9.52
N GLU A 82 34.09 43.27 -10.73
CA GLU A 82 32.79 43.68 -11.32
C GLU A 82 31.57 42.73 -11.25
N PRO A 83 30.33 43.24 -11.45
CA PRO A 83 29.12 42.42 -11.44
C PRO A 83 28.94 41.61 -12.74
N LEU A 84 29.00 40.28 -12.63
CA LEU A 84 28.55 39.36 -13.68
C LEU A 84 27.02 39.44 -13.85
N LYS A 85 26.59 39.75 -15.08
CA LYS A 85 25.18 39.76 -15.53
C LYS A 85 24.50 38.42 -15.21
N GLN A 86 23.46 38.44 -14.37
CA GLN A 86 22.52 37.32 -14.25
C GLN A 86 21.62 37.28 -15.49
N SER A 87 21.90 36.35 -16.40
CA SER A 87 20.95 35.90 -17.41
C SER A 87 19.80 35.17 -16.71
N THR A 88 18.64 35.82 -16.65
CA THR A 88 17.39 35.21 -16.19
C THR A 88 16.90 34.19 -17.22
N GLU A 89 17.31 32.94 -17.11
CA GLU A 89 16.58 31.84 -17.74
C GLU A 89 15.25 31.65 -17.00
N LYS A 90 14.18 32.27 -17.52
CA LYS A 90 12.81 31.91 -17.17
C LYS A 90 12.55 30.50 -17.68
N LYS A 91 12.82 29.49 -16.85
CA LYS A 91 12.37 28.11 -17.10
C LYS A 91 10.85 28.09 -16.97
N SER A 92 10.15 28.24 -18.09
CA SER A 92 8.70 28.11 -18.20
C SER A 92 8.33 26.70 -17.76
N THR A 93 7.82 26.54 -16.54
CA THR A 93 7.30 25.24 -16.12
C THR A 93 5.80 25.31 -16.18
N SER A 94 5.25 24.72 -17.24
CA SER A 94 3.83 24.39 -17.35
C SER A 94 3.36 23.70 -16.05
N PRO A 95 2.14 23.97 -15.58
CA PRO A 95 1.61 23.29 -14.40
C PRO A 95 1.58 21.78 -14.66
N GLU A 96 2.16 21.00 -13.75
CA GLU A 96 2.04 19.54 -13.77
C GLU A 96 0.57 19.18 -13.60
N LEU A 97 0.02 18.42 -14.54
CA LEU A 97 -1.36 17.93 -14.46
C LEU A 97 -1.48 16.88 -13.35
N PRO A 98 -2.65 16.75 -12.70
CA PRO A 98 -2.87 15.73 -11.69
C PRO A 98 -2.70 14.34 -12.29
N VAL A 99 -2.04 13.44 -11.56
CA VAL A 99 -1.84 12.06 -11.98
C VAL A 99 -3.04 11.24 -11.54
N HIS A 100 -3.72 10.60 -12.49
CA HIS A 100 -4.82 9.68 -12.21
C HIS A 100 -4.33 8.23 -12.25
N ILE A 101 -4.70 7.48 -11.22
CA ILE A 101 -4.41 6.05 -11.08
C ILE A 101 -5.74 5.30 -11.08
N GLN A 102 -5.93 4.40 -12.03
CA GLN A 102 -7.03 3.45 -12.00
C GLN A 102 -6.74 2.38 -10.94
N ALA A 103 -7.56 2.34 -9.91
CA ALA A 103 -7.42 1.43 -8.79
C ALA A 103 -8.49 0.35 -8.86
N PHE A 104 -8.04 -0.90 -8.81
CA PHE A 104 -8.88 -2.07 -8.63
C PHE A 104 -8.67 -2.60 -7.23
N PHE A 105 -9.75 -2.88 -6.51
CA PHE A 105 -9.71 -3.48 -5.18
C PHE A 105 -10.27 -4.89 -5.27
N LEU A 106 -9.64 -5.84 -4.58
CA LEU A 106 -10.07 -7.24 -4.53
C LEU A 106 -10.24 -7.69 -3.08
N LYS A 107 -11.42 -8.24 -2.80
CA LYS A 107 -11.71 -9.02 -1.61
C LYS A 107 -12.02 -10.46 -2.03
N SER A 108 -11.14 -11.39 -1.68
CA SER A 108 -11.31 -12.80 -2.01
C SER A 108 -12.27 -13.49 -1.04
N ASN A 109 -13.13 -14.38 -1.55
CA ASN A 109 -13.93 -15.33 -0.76
C ASN A 109 -13.24 -16.70 -0.62
N GLU A 110 -11.97 -16.81 -1.01
CA GLU A 110 -11.17 -18.01 -0.79
C GLU A 110 -10.75 -18.16 0.67
N PHE A 111 -10.50 -19.40 1.08
CA PHE A 111 -9.73 -19.67 2.29
C PHE A 111 -8.35 -19.03 2.19
N MET A 112 -7.74 -18.72 3.34
CA MET A 112 -6.47 -18.00 3.36
C MET A 112 -5.38 -18.68 2.53
N ASN A 113 -5.21 -19.99 2.65
CA ASN A 113 -4.24 -20.78 1.88
C ASN A 113 -4.56 -20.88 0.38
N ASN A 114 -5.72 -20.40 -0.06
CA ASN A 114 -6.18 -20.39 -1.45
C ASN A 114 -6.32 -18.98 -2.04
N ASN A 115 -6.06 -17.92 -1.28
CA ASN A 115 -6.18 -16.53 -1.75
C ASN A 115 -5.40 -16.27 -3.05
N GLY A 116 -4.28 -16.96 -3.27
CA GLY A 116 -3.50 -16.86 -4.50
C GLY A 116 -4.26 -17.20 -5.79
N LYS A 117 -5.26 -18.10 -5.72
CA LYS A 117 -6.11 -18.44 -6.87
C LYS A 117 -6.92 -17.22 -7.31
N SER A 118 -7.54 -16.54 -6.35
CA SER A 118 -8.33 -15.32 -6.58
C SER A 118 -7.47 -14.18 -7.13
N VAL A 119 -6.28 -13.95 -6.53
CA VAL A 119 -5.33 -12.93 -7.00
C VAL A 119 -4.87 -13.19 -8.43
N ARG A 120 -4.48 -14.43 -8.75
CA ARG A 120 -4.08 -14.80 -10.12
C ARG A 120 -5.21 -14.58 -11.12
N SER A 121 -6.42 -14.99 -10.78
CA SER A 121 -7.61 -14.78 -11.63
C SER A 121 -7.88 -13.30 -11.85
N ALA A 122 -7.73 -12.45 -10.83
CA ALA A 122 -7.92 -11.01 -10.95
C ALA A 122 -6.85 -10.35 -11.84
N LEU A 123 -5.56 -10.70 -11.66
CA LEU A 123 -4.49 -10.21 -12.52
C LEU A 123 -4.74 -10.56 -14.00
N LYS A 124 -5.17 -11.80 -14.26
CA LYS A 124 -5.52 -12.25 -15.63
C LYS A 124 -6.75 -11.52 -16.17
N LEU A 125 -7.82 -11.43 -15.38
CA LEU A 125 -9.09 -10.79 -15.77
C LEU A 125 -8.88 -9.31 -16.13
N LEU A 126 -8.09 -8.59 -15.34
CA LEU A 126 -7.84 -7.16 -15.49
C LEU A 126 -6.64 -6.85 -16.43
N SER A 127 -5.97 -7.89 -16.93
CA SER A 127 -4.75 -7.77 -17.75
C SER A 127 -3.70 -6.87 -17.08
N LEU A 128 -3.42 -7.16 -15.81
CA LEU A 128 -2.50 -6.41 -14.96
C LEU A 128 -1.19 -7.19 -14.74
N PRO A 129 -0.02 -6.52 -14.83
CA PRO A 129 1.25 -7.14 -14.51
C PRO A 129 1.40 -7.33 -12.99
N ILE A 130 2.24 -8.28 -12.56
CA ILE A 130 2.52 -8.52 -11.13
C ILE A 130 3.08 -7.27 -10.44
N SER A 131 3.80 -6.40 -11.18
CA SER A 131 4.35 -5.15 -10.66
C SER A 131 3.30 -4.14 -10.19
N SER A 132 2.05 -4.29 -10.61
CA SER A 132 0.93 -3.44 -10.16
C SER A 132 0.17 -4.00 -8.96
N LEU A 133 0.55 -5.18 -8.47
CA LEU A 133 -0.05 -5.83 -7.32
C LEU A 133 0.46 -5.25 -5.99
N ILE A 134 -0.48 -4.88 -5.12
CA ILE A 134 -0.25 -4.48 -3.73
C ILE A 134 -1.12 -5.34 -2.82
N VAL A 135 -0.49 -6.08 -1.91
CA VAL A 135 -1.17 -7.01 -1.00
C VAL A 135 -1.16 -6.48 0.43
N PHE A 136 -2.35 -6.37 1.03
CA PHE A 136 -2.56 -5.96 2.42
C PHE A 136 -2.76 -7.21 3.27
N HIS A 137 -1.94 -7.38 4.30
CA HIS A 137 -1.97 -8.57 5.13
C HIS A 137 -1.46 -8.30 6.55
N ASP A 138 -1.81 -9.18 7.49
CA ASP A 138 -1.33 -9.09 8.86
C ASP A 138 0.15 -9.42 8.99
N ASP A 139 0.77 -8.81 9.99
CA ASP A 139 2.17 -8.99 10.31
C ASP A 139 2.39 -8.99 11.82
N MET A 140 2.88 -10.13 12.34
CA MET A 140 3.12 -10.29 13.77
C MET A 140 4.38 -9.53 14.25
N ASP A 141 5.33 -9.25 13.36
CA ASP A 141 6.57 -8.56 13.72
C ASP A 141 6.39 -7.04 13.77
N THR A 142 5.24 -6.54 13.31
CA THR A 142 4.87 -5.13 13.31
C THR A 142 3.88 -4.86 14.44
N LEU A 143 4.10 -3.77 15.18
CA LEU A 143 3.24 -3.35 16.29
C LEU A 143 1.84 -2.95 15.81
N ILE A 144 0.83 -3.22 16.64
CA ILE A 144 -0.55 -2.83 16.35
C ILE A 144 -0.64 -1.30 16.14
N GLY A 145 -1.40 -0.88 15.12
CA GLY A 145 -1.50 0.53 14.72
C GLY A 145 -0.32 1.04 13.88
N LYS A 146 0.64 0.16 13.55
CA LYS A 146 1.72 0.45 12.61
C LYS A 146 1.57 -0.40 11.37
N PHE A 147 2.17 0.06 10.28
CA PHE A 147 2.26 -0.67 9.04
C PHE A 147 3.56 -0.38 8.32
N SER A 148 3.98 -1.26 7.41
CA SER A 148 5.17 -1.06 6.59
C SER A 148 4.95 -1.51 5.15
N LEU A 149 5.63 -0.84 4.22
CA LEU A 149 5.70 -1.27 2.82
C LEU A 149 6.91 -2.19 2.63
N LYS A 150 6.68 -3.31 1.93
CA LYS A 150 7.75 -4.23 1.54
C LYS A 150 7.54 -4.71 0.11
N LYS A 151 8.57 -4.60 -0.73
CA LYS A 151 8.62 -5.25 -2.05
C LYS A 151 9.40 -6.56 -1.92
N GLY A 152 8.93 -7.64 -2.55
CA GLY A 152 9.66 -8.90 -2.52
C GLY A 152 9.65 -9.58 -1.14
N GLY A 153 10.38 -10.69 -1.00
CA GLY A 153 10.65 -11.39 0.26
C GLY A 153 9.81 -12.65 0.50
N SER A 154 10.17 -13.45 1.49
CA SER A 154 9.48 -14.71 1.83
C SER A 154 8.08 -14.45 2.44
N PRO A 155 7.21 -15.48 2.53
CA PRO A 155 5.91 -15.37 3.19
C PRO A 155 5.97 -15.06 4.69
N ASN A 156 7.10 -15.29 5.35
CA ASN A 156 7.26 -15.17 6.81
C ASN A 156 6.16 -15.91 7.60
N GLY A 157 5.79 -17.12 7.17
CA GLY A 157 4.74 -17.94 7.79
C GLY A 157 3.31 -17.56 7.41
N HIS A 158 3.08 -16.49 6.64
CA HIS A 158 1.73 -16.07 6.26
C HIS A 158 1.18 -16.92 5.09
N ASN A 159 0.13 -17.70 5.35
CA ASN A 159 -0.45 -18.65 4.39
C ASN A 159 -1.02 -17.99 3.12
N GLY A 160 -1.65 -16.82 3.22
CA GLY A 160 -2.15 -16.10 2.05
C GLY A 160 -1.05 -15.58 1.12
N VAL A 161 0.01 -14.99 1.69
CA VAL A 161 1.20 -14.58 0.93
C VAL A 161 1.88 -15.77 0.27
N LYS A 162 2.03 -16.90 0.99
CA LYS A 162 2.54 -18.15 0.41
C LYS A 162 1.69 -18.60 -0.77
N SER A 163 0.36 -18.63 -0.60
CA SER A 163 -0.60 -19.00 -1.65
C SER A 163 -0.45 -18.13 -2.90
N ILE A 164 -0.28 -16.81 -2.73
CA ILE A 164 -0.06 -15.89 -3.84
C ILE A 164 1.23 -16.21 -4.58
N ILE A 165 2.34 -16.34 -3.86
CA ILE A 165 3.65 -16.67 -4.45
C ILE A 165 3.57 -17.98 -5.25
N ASP A 166 2.97 -19.01 -4.66
CA ASP A 166 2.81 -20.32 -5.30
C ASP A 166 1.94 -20.23 -6.57
N CYS A 167 0.88 -19.41 -6.56
CA CYS A 167 -0.04 -19.28 -7.70
C CYS A 167 0.51 -18.43 -8.84
N ILE A 168 1.21 -17.32 -8.53
CA ILE A 168 1.70 -16.36 -9.54
C ILE A 168 3.16 -16.61 -9.95
N GLY A 169 3.88 -17.49 -9.25
CA GLY A 169 5.27 -17.85 -9.54
C GLY A 169 6.29 -16.75 -9.24
N SER A 170 5.92 -15.73 -8.46
CA SER A 170 6.79 -14.60 -8.16
C SER A 170 6.58 -14.08 -6.74
N LYS A 171 7.68 -13.68 -6.12
CA LYS A 171 7.68 -12.92 -4.86
C LYS A 171 7.69 -11.40 -5.11
N ASP A 172 7.91 -10.96 -6.34
CA ASP A 172 8.17 -9.55 -6.68
C ASP A 172 6.91 -8.69 -6.79
N PHE A 173 6.15 -8.62 -5.70
CA PHE A 173 5.01 -7.74 -5.54
C PHE A 173 5.13 -6.92 -4.26
N LYS A 174 4.37 -5.82 -4.20
CA LYS A 174 4.35 -4.92 -3.04
C LYS A 174 3.41 -5.46 -1.98
N ARG A 175 3.77 -5.22 -0.71
CA ARG A 175 3.02 -5.68 0.45
C ARG A 175 2.89 -4.56 1.46
N ILE A 176 1.67 -4.29 1.88
CA ILE A 176 1.36 -3.45 3.05
C ILE A 176 1.16 -4.41 4.24
N ARG A 177 2.17 -4.45 5.10
CA ARG A 177 2.23 -5.28 6.30
C ARG A 177 1.57 -4.53 7.44
N ILE A 178 0.42 -5.00 7.91
CA ILE A 178 -0.36 -4.36 8.97
C ILE A 178 -0.04 -5.05 10.29
N GLY A 179 0.42 -4.28 11.27
CA GLY A 179 0.84 -4.84 12.55
C GLY A 179 -0.30 -5.42 13.35
N ILE A 180 -0.13 -6.69 13.76
CA ILE A 180 -1.04 -7.38 14.67
C ILE A 180 -0.39 -7.74 16.01
N GLY A 181 0.90 -7.42 16.16
CA GLY A 181 1.72 -7.83 17.29
C GLY A 181 1.98 -9.33 17.33
N ARG A 182 3.03 -9.73 18.03
CA ARG A 182 3.39 -11.14 18.23
C ARG A 182 2.82 -11.60 19.58
N PRO A 183 2.17 -12.77 19.66
CA PRO A 183 1.66 -13.28 20.93
C PRO A 183 2.82 -13.62 21.86
N GLU A 184 2.64 -13.36 23.15
CA GLU A 184 3.59 -13.73 24.20
C GLU A 184 3.79 -15.26 24.21
N GLY A 185 5.00 -15.72 24.50
CA GLY A 185 5.32 -17.16 24.52
C GLY A 185 5.29 -17.86 23.16
N SER A 186 5.06 -17.13 22.05
CA SER A 186 4.99 -17.72 20.69
C SER A 186 6.24 -18.45 20.23
N LYS A 187 7.41 -18.14 20.81
CA LYS A 187 8.66 -18.89 20.57
C LYS A 187 8.61 -20.31 21.14
N ALA A 188 7.84 -20.52 22.22
CA ALA A 188 7.72 -21.81 22.91
C ALA A 188 6.50 -22.62 22.45
N ASN A 189 5.48 -21.97 21.87
CA ASN A 189 4.24 -22.64 21.45
C ASN A 189 3.76 -22.17 20.06
N PRO A 190 3.97 -22.97 19.00
CA PRO A 190 3.47 -22.68 17.65
C PRO A 190 1.94 -22.53 17.57
N LEU A 191 1.17 -23.22 18.42
CA LEU A 191 -0.29 -23.09 18.44
C LEU A 191 -0.75 -21.69 18.89
N ALA A 192 0.08 -20.99 19.67
CA ALA A 192 -0.19 -19.61 20.09
C ALA A 192 -0.24 -18.66 18.88
N VAL A 193 0.55 -18.92 17.84
CA VAL A 193 0.53 -18.12 16.60
C VAL A 193 -0.81 -18.31 15.88
N THR A 194 -1.22 -19.56 15.66
CA THR A 194 -2.50 -19.87 14.98
C THR A 194 -3.68 -19.31 15.75
N SER A 195 -3.71 -19.48 17.08
CA SER A 195 -4.78 -18.93 17.92
C SER A 195 -4.82 -17.40 17.88
N HIS A 196 -3.66 -16.74 17.91
CA HIS A 196 -3.58 -15.28 17.84
C HIS A 196 -4.08 -14.73 16.51
N VAL A 197 -3.64 -15.26 15.36
CA VAL A 197 -4.10 -14.75 14.06
C VAL A 197 -5.61 -14.95 13.88
N LEU A 198 -6.18 -16.01 14.47
CA LEU A 198 -7.62 -16.28 14.44
C LEU A 198 -8.42 -15.50 15.49
N SER A 199 -7.78 -14.86 16.47
CA SER A 199 -8.44 -14.07 17.51
C SER A 199 -8.95 -12.74 16.95
N ALA A 200 -9.94 -12.14 17.61
CA ALA A 200 -10.37 -10.78 17.31
C ALA A 200 -9.43 -9.71 17.87
N PHE A 201 -9.53 -8.50 17.33
CA PHE A 201 -9.03 -7.28 17.98
C PHE A 201 -9.98 -6.86 19.10
N ASN A 202 -9.44 -6.34 20.20
CA ASN A 202 -10.26 -5.64 21.19
C ASN A 202 -10.61 -4.21 20.71
N ARG A 203 -11.49 -3.51 21.44
CA ARG A 203 -11.98 -2.17 21.03
C ARG A 203 -10.85 -1.14 20.82
N SER A 204 -9.87 -1.08 21.72
CA SER A 204 -8.76 -0.12 21.58
C SER A 204 -7.85 -0.45 20.40
N GLN A 205 -7.67 -1.74 20.10
CA GLN A 205 -6.94 -2.19 18.94
C GLN A 205 -7.69 -1.89 17.63
N LEU A 206 -9.02 -2.02 17.59
CA LEU A 206 -9.81 -1.67 16.41
C LEU A 206 -9.62 -0.19 16.02
N VAL A 207 -9.65 0.73 17.00
CA VAL A 207 -9.37 2.16 16.77
C VAL A 207 -7.99 2.35 16.13
N LEU A 208 -6.99 1.60 16.57
CA LEU A 208 -5.65 1.65 15.97
C LEU A 208 -5.64 1.12 14.54
N ILE A 209 -6.36 0.03 14.24
CA ILE A 209 -6.47 -0.51 12.88
C ILE A 209 -7.22 0.44 11.96
N ASP A 210 -8.27 1.09 12.43
CA ASP A 210 -9.00 2.11 11.65
C ASP A 210 -8.07 3.29 11.29
N SER A 211 -7.23 3.73 12.24
CA SER A 211 -6.22 4.76 11.99
C SER A 211 -5.18 4.35 10.94
N VAL A 212 -4.87 3.05 10.82
CA VAL A 212 -3.94 2.53 9.80
C VAL A 212 -4.49 2.76 8.40
N SER A 213 -5.80 2.58 8.20
CA SER A 213 -6.44 2.82 6.90
C SER A 213 -6.28 4.28 6.46
N ASN A 214 -6.51 5.22 7.37
CA ASN A 214 -6.32 6.66 7.10
C ASN A 214 -4.86 6.99 6.80
N HIS A 215 -3.92 6.49 7.59
CA HIS A 215 -2.49 6.72 7.34
C HIS A 215 -2.02 6.10 6.03
N ILE A 216 -2.53 4.93 5.63
CA ILE A 216 -2.24 4.33 4.32
C ILE A 216 -2.75 5.22 3.20
N TYR A 217 -3.98 5.73 3.34
CA TYR A 217 -4.58 6.63 2.39
C TYR A 217 -3.71 7.88 2.18
N ASP A 218 -3.39 8.59 3.26
CA ASP A 218 -2.60 9.83 3.21
C ASP A 218 -1.16 9.58 2.76
N ALA A 219 -0.49 8.56 3.30
CA ALA A 219 0.93 8.35 3.05
C ALA A 219 1.19 7.69 1.69
N TYR A 220 0.34 6.79 1.20
CA TYR A 220 0.62 5.96 0.03
C TYR A 220 -0.29 6.28 -1.14
N LEU A 221 -1.60 6.40 -0.91
CA LEU A 221 -2.54 6.66 -2.01
C LEU A 221 -2.47 8.11 -2.51
N HIS A 222 -1.90 9.03 -1.73
CA HIS A 222 -1.65 10.42 -2.15
C HIS A 222 -0.17 10.70 -2.48
N ASN A 223 0.71 9.70 -2.47
CA ASN A 223 2.15 9.87 -2.73
C ASN A 223 2.67 8.94 -3.85
N PRO A 224 2.78 9.43 -5.11
CA PRO A 224 3.13 8.59 -6.27
C PRO A 224 4.37 7.69 -6.07
N PRO A 225 5.54 8.19 -5.61
CA PRO A 225 6.72 7.35 -5.41
C PRO A 225 6.49 6.08 -4.58
N LEU A 226 5.58 6.13 -3.59
CA LEU A 226 5.32 5.00 -2.70
C LEU A 226 4.42 3.92 -3.30
N LEU A 227 3.68 4.24 -4.36
CA LEU A 227 3.03 3.24 -5.20
C LEU A 227 4.02 2.60 -6.20
N GLY A 228 5.33 2.92 -6.10
CA GLY A 228 6.35 2.59 -7.09
C GLY A 228 5.99 3.14 -8.46
N ILE A 229 5.48 4.37 -8.44
CA ILE A 229 5.08 5.19 -9.57
C ILE A 229 6.14 6.30 -9.63
N ASP A 230 7.19 6.04 -10.40
CA ASP A 230 8.25 7.02 -10.72
C ASP A 230 7.76 8.04 -11.75
#